data_AF-A0A2R6NGL8-F1
#
_entry.id   AF-A0A2R6NGL8-F1
#
_cell.length_a   1.000
_cell.length_b   1.000
_cell.length_c   1.000
_cell.angle_alpha   90.00
_cell.angle_beta   90.00
_cell.angle_gamma   90.00
#
_symmetry.space_group_name_H-M   'P 1'
#
loop_
_entity.id
_entity.type
_entity.pdbx_description
1 polymer ?
#
loop_
_entity_poly.entity_id
_entity_poly.type
_entity_poly.pdbx_seq_one_letter_code
_entity_poly.pdbx_strand_id
1 'polypeptide(L)'
;MSVTDPRRREIFVNVPAVRGQTEQSFEEARIQDYVKAYTATGRPPQPCPEHPTDPAERVRLGLPPIFEPYIEVGGTPVSQSQGSSTTNLHINTSIAGPPPTDINALPEVQRFVPTSDASESGQQVQLQSIACQHVFSGFSFEELRCQAYKVGKLIVPEAYTTNTAASTPQPSMNGNAEQLQSITGNPVYAGHSFEVG
;
A
#
# COMPACT_ATOMS: atom_id res chain seq x y z
N MET A 1 -14.53 -25.17 -8.69
CA MET A 1 -13.11 -25.41 -8.31
C MET A 1 -12.29 -24.39 -9.08
N SER A 2 -11.81 -23.33 -8.43
CA SER A 2 -10.96 -22.32 -9.08
C SER A 2 -9.59 -22.95 -9.31
N VAL A 3 -9.14 -22.98 -10.57
CA VAL A 3 -7.80 -23.47 -10.91
C VAL A 3 -6.85 -22.31 -10.69
N THR A 4 -6.11 -22.34 -9.58
CA THR A 4 -5.11 -21.32 -9.28
C THR A 4 -3.99 -21.42 -10.32
N ASP A 5 -3.78 -20.35 -11.09
CA ASP A 5 -2.73 -20.31 -12.12
C ASP A 5 -1.35 -20.39 -11.42
N PRO A 6 -0.53 -21.43 -11.68
CA PRO A 6 0.79 -21.59 -11.04
C PRO A 6 1.78 -20.47 -11.40
N ARG A 7 1.43 -19.58 -12.34
CA ARG A 7 2.23 -18.41 -12.70
C ARG A 7 1.92 -17.18 -11.84
N ARG A 8 0.80 -17.16 -11.11
CA ARG A 8 0.45 -16.04 -10.21
C ARG A 8 1.18 -16.19 -8.88
N ARG A 9 2.07 -15.24 -8.60
CA ARG A 9 2.80 -15.12 -7.34
C ARG A 9 2.26 -13.91 -6.60
N GLU A 10 1.74 -14.12 -5.41
CA GLU A 10 1.37 -13.03 -4.50
C GLU A 10 2.59 -12.69 -3.67
N ILE A 11 2.99 -11.42 -3.69
CA ILE A 11 4.15 -10.94 -2.93
C ILE A 11 3.62 -10.03 -1.84
N PHE A 12 3.66 -10.52 -0.61
CA PHE A 12 3.32 -9.78 0.58
C PHE A 12 4.57 -9.14 1.14
N VAL A 13 4.63 -7.82 1.01
CA VAL A 13 5.75 -7.05 1.55
C VAL A 13 5.56 -6.91 3.06
N ASN A 14 4.37 -6.57 3.55
CA ASN A 14 4.20 -6.21 4.97
C ASN A 14 3.81 -7.37 5.90
N VAL A 15 4.04 -8.63 5.49
CA VAL A 15 3.67 -9.80 6.29
C VAL A 15 4.94 -10.51 6.77
N PRO A 16 5.20 -10.56 8.09
CA PRO A 16 6.34 -11.30 8.59
C PRO A 16 6.18 -12.79 8.25
N ALA A 17 7.25 -13.40 7.74
CA ALA A 17 7.26 -14.82 7.38
C ALA A 17 6.92 -15.73 8.57
N VAL A 18 7.21 -15.28 9.79
CA VAL A 18 6.87 -15.97 11.04
C VAL A 18 5.92 -15.09 11.83
N ARG A 19 4.70 -15.57 12.09
CA ARG A 19 3.78 -14.90 13.01
C ARG A 19 4.31 -15.05 14.44
N GLY A 20 4.46 -13.92 15.13
CA GLY A 20 4.80 -13.93 16.56
C GLY A 20 3.70 -14.56 17.41
N GLN A 21 4.02 -14.89 18.67
CA GLN A 21 3.00 -15.36 19.63
C GLN A 21 1.96 -14.28 19.97
N THR A 22 2.35 -13.01 19.81
CA THR A 22 1.49 -11.85 20.01
C THR A 22 1.15 -11.28 18.64
N GLU A 23 -0.14 -11.08 18.37
CA GLU A 23 -0.60 -10.36 17.19
C GLU A 23 -0.27 -8.87 17.38
N GLN A 24 0.91 -8.46 16.89
CA GLN A 24 1.31 -7.06 16.82
C GLN A 24 1.38 -6.66 15.35
N SER A 25 0.85 -5.48 15.03
CA SER A 25 1.06 -4.84 13.73
C SER A 25 2.54 -4.47 13.54
N PHE A 26 2.95 -4.30 12.29
CA PHE A 26 4.31 -3.86 11.96
C PHE A 26 4.62 -2.49 12.58
N GLU A 27 3.65 -1.59 12.54
CA GLU A 27 3.74 -0.25 13.10
C GLU A 27 3.90 -0.29 14.62
N GLU A 28 3.18 -1.19 15.32
CA GLU A 28 3.34 -1.36 16.77
C GLU A 28 4.72 -1.89 17.15
N ALA A 29 5.20 -2.94 16.47
CA ALA A 29 6.53 -3.49 16.69
C ALA A 29 7.61 -2.40 16.45
N ARG A 30 7.45 -1.63 15.36
CA ARG A 30 8.32 -0.50 15.05
C ARG A 30 8.27 0.57 16.14
N ILE A 31 7.10 0.96 16.63
CA ILE A 31 6.97 1.97 17.71
C ILE A 31 7.66 1.47 18.98
N GLN A 32 7.50 0.19 19.34
CA GLN A 32 8.17 -0.40 20.49
C GLN A 32 9.70 -0.32 20.37
N ASP A 33 10.25 -0.61 19.19
CA ASP A 33 11.68 -0.47 18.92
C ASP A 33 12.16 0.98 19.05
N TYR A 34 11.37 1.94 18.58
CA TYR A 34 11.68 3.37 18.74
C TYR A 34 11.68 3.80 20.20
N VAL A 35 10.64 3.45 20.96
CA VAL A 35 10.56 3.76 22.39
C VAL A 35 11.77 3.18 23.12
N LYS A 36 12.08 1.91 22.88
CA LYS A 36 13.23 1.23 23.48
C LYS A 36 14.55 1.92 23.14
N ALA A 37 14.76 2.30 21.88
CA ALA A 37 15.97 3.01 21.43
C ALA A 37 16.11 4.40 22.07
N TYR A 38 15.02 5.17 22.16
CA TYR A 38 15.02 6.48 22.80
C TYR A 38 15.27 6.38 24.30
N THR A 39 14.67 5.42 24.98
CA THR A 39 14.92 5.20 26.41
C THR A 39 16.37 4.81 26.68
N ALA A 40 16.97 3.97 25.81
CA ALA A 40 18.34 3.49 26.00
C ALA A 40 19.42 4.50 25.59
N THR A 41 19.19 5.26 24.51
CA THR A 41 20.26 6.05 23.85
C THR A 41 19.92 7.54 23.67
N GLY A 42 18.67 7.94 23.90
CA GLY A 42 18.19 9.29 23.60
C GLY A 42 18.13 9.61 22.10
N ARG A 43 18.22 8.60 21.22
CA ARG A 43 18.26 8.75 19.77
C ARG A 43 17.32 7.72 19.10
N PRO A 44 16.83 8.00 17.88
CA PRO A 44 16.07 7.02 17.12
C PRO A 44 16.94 5.78 16.80
N PRO A 45 16.32 4.61 16.57
CA PRO A 45 17.05 3.43 16.15
C PRO A 45 17.78 3.71 14.83
N GLN A 46 19.03 3.28 14.75
CA GLN A 46 19.82 3.39 13.52
C GLN A 46 19.18 2.52 12.42
N PRO A 47 19.24 2.94 11.14
CA PRO A 47 18.86 2.07 10.04
C PRO A 47 19.56 0.73 10.12
N CYS A 48 18.83 -0.35 9.83
CA CYS A 48 19.39 -1.69 9.79
C CYS A 48 20.49 -1.76 8.71
N PRO A 49 21.74 -2.15 9.02
CA PRO A 49 22.79 -2.27 8.03
C PRO A 49 22.43 -3.32 6.97
N GLU A 50 22.64 -2.98 5.69
CA GLU A 50 22.35 -3.87 4.56
C GLU A 50 23.34 -5.04 4.47
N HIS A 51 24.57 -4.86 4.96
CA HIS A 51 25.60 -5.88 4.99
C HIS A 51 26.01 -6.24 6.43
N PRO A 52 26.35 -7.51 6.70
CA PRO A 52 26.38 -8.65 5.78
C PRO A 52 24.97 -9.16 5.44
N THR A 53 24.84 -9.77 4.25
CA THR A 53 23.56 -10.32 3.76
C THR A 53 23.30 -11.74 4.27
N ASP A 54 24.36 -12.46 4.66
CA ASP A 54 24.25 -13.83 5.19
C ASP A 54 23.55 -13.86 6.56
N PRO A 55 22.43 -14.58 6.72
CA PRO A 55 21.69 -14.64 7.98
C PRO A 55 22.53 -15.13 9.17
N ALA A 56 23.42 -16.11 8.95
CA ALA A 56 24.25 -16.65 10.02
C ALA A 56 25.27 -15.61 10.53
N GLU A 57 25.89 -14.87 9.63
CA GLU A 57 26.80 -13.79 9.99
C GLU A 57 26.09 -12.64 10.72
N ARG A 58 24.87 -12.28 10.30
CA ARG A 58 24.08 -11.23 10.97
C ARG A 58 23.73 -11.59 12.41
N VAL A 59 23.30 -12.84 12.64
CA VAL A 59 23.03 -13.34 14.00
C VAL A 59 24.29 -13.27 14.87
N ARG A 60 25.46 -13.61 14.31
CA ARG A 60 26.75 -13.50 15.02
C ARG A 60 27.09 -12.07 15.42
N LEU A 61 26.72 -11.08 14.61
CA LEU A 61 26.92 -9.65 14.90
C LEU A 61 25.77 -9.03 15.72
N GLY A 62 24.74 -9.80 16.09
CA GLY A 62 23.56 -9.28 16.77
C GLY A 62 22.73 -8.32 15.90
N LEU A 63 22.86 -8.41 14.57
CA LEU A 63 22.07 -7.62 13.64
C LEU A 63 20.72 -8.29 13.38
N PRO A 64 19.62 -7.54 13.27
CA PRO A 64 18.32 -8.11 12.94
C PRO A 64 18.33 -8.68 11.52
N PRO A 65 17.48 -9.69 11.22
CA PRO A 65 17.38 -10.25 9.87
C PRO A 65 17.03 -9.17 8.84
N ILE A 66 17.53 -9.33 7.62
CA ILE A 66 17.11 -8.48 6.51
C ILE A 66 15.66 -8.83 6.20
N PHE A 67 14.88 -7.80 5.93
CA PHE A 67 13.51 -7.95 5.53
C PHE A 67 13.43 -8.63 4.16
N GLU A 68 12.75 -9.77 4.10
CA GLU A 68 12.51 -10.52 2.86
C GLU A 68 11.00 -10.52 2.57
N PRO A 69 10.58 -10.11 1.37
CA PRO A 69 9.18 -10.19 0.97
C PRO A 69 8.68 -11.64 1.06
N TYR A 70 7.51 -11.82 1.66
CA TYR A 70 6.86 -13.12 1.75
C TYR A 70 6.13 -13.41 0.43
N ILE A 71 6.36 -14.58 -0.16
CA ILE A 71 5.79 -14.95 -1.46
C ILE A 71 4.88 -16.16 -1.30
N GLU A 72 3.65 -16.07 -1.79
CA GLU A 72 2.74 -17.19 -1.92
C GLU A 72 2.50 -17.55 -3.39
N VAL A 73 2.44 -18.86 -3.65
CA VAL A 73 2.02 -19.40 -4.94
C VAL A 73 0.86 -20.35 -4.68
N GLY A 74 -0.32 -19.97 -5.17
CA GLY A 74 -1.55 -20.73 -4.94
C GLY A 74 -1.91 -20.92 -3.45
N GLY A 75 -1.64 -19.92 -2.60
CA GLY A 75 -1.93 -19.97 -1.15
C GLY A 75 -0.94 -20.82 -0.34
N THR A 76 0.20 -21.21 -0.93
CA THR A 76 1.27 -21.89 -0.21
C THR A 76 2.50 -20.97 -0.07
N PRO A 77 3.08 -20.84 1.15
CA PRO A 77 4.32 -20.11 1.35
C PRO A 77 5.44 -20.72 0.51
N VAL A 78 6.14 -19.90 -0.26
CA VAL A 78 7.35 -20.33 -0.98
C VAL A 78 8.54 -19.52 -0.47
N SER A 79 9.50 -20.19 0.17
CA SER A 79 10.76 -19.55 0.55
C SER A 79 11.49 -19.06 -0.69
N GLN A 80 12.01 -17.83 -0.63
CA GLN A 80 12.76 -17.18 -1.69
C GLN A 80 14.19 -17.78 -1.80
N SER A 81 14.32 -19.11 -1.79
CA SER A 81 15.62 -19.75 -1.87
C SER A 81 16.19 -19.62 -3.28
N GLN A 82 17.21 -18.76 -3.39
CA GLN A 82 18.18 -18.71 -4.48
C GLN A 82 17.62 -18.36 -5.86
N GLY A 83 17.37 -17.08 -6.06
CA GLY A 83 17.30 -16.52 -7.40
C GLY A 83 17.33 -15.00 -7.33
N SER A 84 18.52 -14.41 -7.50
CA SER A 84 18.66 -13.00 -7.85
C SER A 84 17.77 -12.70 -9.05
N SER A 85 16.60 -12.16 -8.78
CA SER A 85 15.72 -11.60 -9.78
C SER A 85 15.07 -10.41 -9.12
N THR A 86 15.63 -9.25 -9.44
CA THR A 86 14.96 -7.95 -9.35
C THR A 86 13.59 -8.06 -10.05
N THR A 87 12.58 -8.54 -9.34
CA THR A 87 11.21 -8.58 -9.85
C THR A 87 10.65 -7.17 -9.72
N ASN A 88 10.80 -6.40 -10.80
CA ASN A 88 10.00 -5.20 -11.02
C ASN A 88 8.52 -5.57 -10.81
N LEU A 89 7.91 -5.01 -9.77
CA LEU A 89 6.48 -5.09 -9.49
C LEU A 89 5.72 -4.50 -10.69
N HIS A 90 5.32 -5.33 -11.64
CA HIS A 90 4.38 -4.94 -12.68
C HIS A 90 2.99 -5.02 -12.09
N ILE A 91 2.53 -3.92 -11.50
CA ILE A 91 1.09 -3.67 -11.33
C ILE A 91 0.54 -3.67 -12.76
N ASN A 92 -0.34 -4.62 -13.06
CA ASN A 92 -0.85 -4.82 -14.41
C ASN A 92 -1.96 -3.79 -14.71
N THR A 93 -1.63 -2.50 -14.63
CA THR A 93 -2.52 -1.41 -15.08
C THR A 93 -2.73 -1.56 -16.58
N SER A 94 -3.95 -1.91 -16.98
CA SER A 94 -4.34 -2.35 -18.33
C SER A 94 -4.41 -1.23 -19.39
N ILE A 95 -3.43 -0.31 -19.42
CA ILE A 95 -3.27 0.66 -20.51
C ILE A 95 -1.93 0.40 -21.20
N ALA A 96 -1.96 0.30 -22.52
CA ALA A 96 -0.90 -0.24 -23.40
C ALA A 96 0.34 0.65 -23.57
N GLY A 97 0.93 1.12 -22.46
CA GLY A 97 2.17 1.90 -22.48
C GLY A 97 2.98 1.74 -21.19
N PRO A 98 4.31 1.94 -21.25
CA PRO A 98 5.14 1.99 -20.06
C PRO A 98 4.62 3.10 -19.13
N PRO A 99 4.72 2.91 -17.80
CA PRO A 99 4.35 3.96 -16.86
C PRO A 99 5.21 5.21 -17.13
N PRO A 100 4.64 6.42 -17.01
CA PRO A 100 5.41 7.64 -17.17
C PRO A 100 6.52 7.71 -16.13
N THR A 101 7.75 7.97 -16.58
CA THR A 101 8.93 8.09 -15.72
C THR A 101 9.32 9.54 -15.45
N ASP A 102 8.83 10.50 -16.25
CA ASP A 102 9.12 11.92 -16.09
C ASP A 102 7.98 12.64 -15.36
N ILE A 103 8.26 13.13 -14.15
CA ILE A 103 7.30 13.86 -13.31
C ILE A 103 6.86 15.19 -13.93
N ASN A 104 7.66 15.77 -14.84
CA ASN A 104 7.33 17.02 -15.51
C ASN A 104 6.42 16.80 -16.72
N ALA A 105 6.29 15.56 -17.19
CA ALA A 105 5.35 15.16 -18.24
C ALA A 105 3.94 14.88 -17.71
N LEU A 106 3.73 14.96 -16.39
CA LEU A 106 2.42 14.78 -15.77
C LEU A 106 1.45 15.90 -16.16
N PRO A 107 0.14 15.61 -16.27
CA PRO A 107 -0.87 16.63 -16.51
C PRO A 107 -0.84 17.68 -15.41
N GLU A 108 -1.08 18.93 -15.81
CA GLU A 108 -1.05 20.09 -14.91
C GLU A 108 -2.04 19.96 -13.74
N VAL A 109 -3.14 19.23 -13.95
CA VAL A 109 -4.15 18.93 -12.94
C VAL A 109 -4.18 17.41 -12.74
N GLN A 110 -3.72 16.99 -11.57
CA GLN A 110 -3.80 15.60 -11.13
C GLN A 110 -5.23 15.33 -10.67
N ARG A 111 -6.02 14.69 -11.53
CA ARG A 111 -7.40 14.34 -11.21
C ARG A 111 -7.46 12.90 -10.70
N PHE A 112 -8.12 12.73 -9.56
CA PHE A 112 -8.51 11.40 -9.13
C PHE A 112 -9.73 10.91 -9.94
N VAL A 113 -9.59 9.74 -10.57
CA VAL A 113 -10.63 8.98 -11.25
C VAL A 113 -10.62 7.58 -10.63
N PRO A 114 -11.74 7.10 -10.08
CA PRO A 114 -11.85 5.73 -9.62
C PRO A 114 -11.51 4.75 -10.74
N THR A 115 -10.44 3.97 -10.55
CA THR A 115 -10.02 2.97 -11.52
C THR A 115 -10.71 1.67 -11.17
N SER A 116 -11.47 1.12 -12.12
CA SER A 116 -12.02 -0.22 -11.96
C SER A 116 -10.99 -1.24 -12.43
N ASP A 117 -10.67 -2.20 -11.58
CA ASP A 117 -9.84 -3.35 -11.94
C ASP A 117 -10.67 -4.63 -11.87
N ALA A 118 -10.35 -5.57 -12.76
CA ALA A 118 -10.97 -6.88 -12.77
C ALA A 118 -10.36 -7.72 -11.64
N SER A 119 -11.10 -7.88 -10.54
CA SER A 119 -10.68 -8.79 -9.47
C SER A 119 -10.68 -10.24 -9.94
N GLU A 120 -9.87 -11.07 -9.28
CA GLU A 120 -9.78 -12.51 -9.53
C GLU A 120 -11.13 -13.24 -9.40
N SER A 121 -12.05 -12.71 -8.60
CA SER A 121 -13.41 -13.25 -8.40
C SER A 121 -14.39 -12.92 -9.53
N GLY A 122 -13.95 -12.18 -10.56
CA GLY A 122 -14.82 -11.64 -11.60
C GLY A 122 -15.67 -10.46 -11.11
N GLN A 123 -15.53 -10.04 -9.85
CA GLN A 123 -16.11 -8.80 -9.35
C GLN A 123 -15.24 -7.60 -9.73
N GLN A 124 -15.89 -6.51 -10.12
CA GLN A 124 -15.21 -5.26 -10.42
C GLN A 124 -14.85 -4.57 -9.10
N VAL A 125 -13.55 -4.41 -8.83
CA VAL A 125 -13.08 -3.67 -7.66
C VAL A 125 -12.76 -2.25 -8.09
N GLN A 126 -13.32 -1.26 -7.40
CA GLN A 126 -12.97 0.14 -7.63
C GLN A 126 -11.82 0.54 -6.69
N LEU A 127 -10.67 0.85 -7.29
CA LEU A 127 -9.49 1.34 -6.58
C LEU A 127 -9.65 2.84 -6.33
N GLN A 128 -9.63 3.21 -5.04
CA GLN A 128 -9.78 4.59 -4.58
C GLN A 128 -8.42 5.27 -4.35
N SER A 129 -7.48 5.09 -5.27
CA SER A 129 -6.12 5.63 -5.16
C SER A 129 -5.64 6.24 -6.49
N ILE A 130 -5.10 7.45 -6.43
CA ILE A 130 -4.54 8.14 -7.61
C ILE A 130 -3.31 7.40 -8.16
N ALA A 131 -2.48 6.83 -7.29
CA ALA A 131 -1.32 6.02 -7.69
C ALA A 131 -1.71 4.70 -8.38
N CYS A 132 -2.97 4.27 -8.26
CA CYS A 132 -3.50 3.13 -9.00
C CYS A 132 -3.95 3.50 -10.43
N GLN A 133 -4.03 4.79 -10.78
CA GLN A 133 -4.24 5.18 -12.17
C GLN A 133 -2.94 5.05 -12.94
N HIS A 134 -3.02 4.46 -14.14
CA HIS A 134 -1.86 4.24 -15.01
C HIS A 134 -1.03 5.51 -15.28
N VAL A 135 -1.68 6.67 -15.42
CA VAL A 135 -0.99 7.96 -15.65
C VAL A 135 -0.11 8.38 -14.47
N PHE A 136 -0.36 7.84 -13.27
CA PHE A 136 0.36 8.19 -12.05
C PHE A 136 1.06 6.99 -11.40
N SER A 137 1.00 5.80 -12.01
CA SER A 137 1.48 4.55 -11.39
C SER A 137 3.01 4.49 -11.22
N GLY A 138 3.74 5.38 -11.90
CA GLY A 138 5.18 5.56 -11.73
C GLY A 138 5.59 6.45 -10.55
N PHE A 139 4.64 7.01 -9.80
CA PHE A 139 4.90 8.03 -8.78
C PHE A 139 4.20 7.70 -7.45
N SER A 140 4.85 8.05 -6.35
CA SER A 140 4.27 8.02 -5.01
C SER A 140 3.36 9.22 -4.75
N PHE A 141 2.51 9.13 -3.72
CA PHE A 141 1.66 10.25 -3.30
C PHE A 141 2.48 11.50 -2.94
N GLU A 142 3.63 11.30 -2.31
CA GLU A 142 4.53 12.38 -1.88
C GLU A 142 5.17 13.08 -3.08
N GLU A 143 5.59 12.35 -4.12
CA GLU A 143 6.12 12.94 -5.35
C GLU A 143 5.06 13.77 -6.07
N LEU A 144 3.85 13.23 -6.22
CA LEU A 144 2.71 13.92 -6.81
C LEU A 144 2.36 15.21 -6.04
N ARG A 145 2.35 15.15 -4.71
CA ARG A 145 2.09 16.28 -3.81
C ARG A 145 3.20 17.34 -3.89
N CYS A 146 4.46 16.92 -3.86
CA CYS A 146 5.61 17.81 -4.02
C CYS A 146 5.56 18.56 -5.35
N GLN A 147 5.21 17.87 -6.44
CA GLN A 147 5.06 18.50 -7.75
C GLN A 147 3.93 19.54 -7.75
N ALA A 148 2.78 19.22 -7.15
CA ALA A 148 1.67 20.17 -7.01
C ALA A 148 2.06 21.42 -6.22
N TYR A 149 2.82 21.27 -5.13
CA TYR A 149 3.34 22.39 -4.34
C TYR A 149 4.35 23.23 -5.11
N LYS A 150 5.24 22.58 -5.87
CA LYS A 150 6.23 23.26 -6.71
C LYS A 150 5.59 24.17 -7.75
N VAL A 151 4.43 23.79 -8.29
CA VAL A 151 3.67 24.61 -9.26
C VAL A 151 2.66 25.57 -8.61
N GLY A 152 2.66 25.69 -7.28
CA GLY A 152 1.77 26.59 -6.55
C GLY A 152 0.31 26.13 -6.49
N LYS A 153 0.02 24.86 -6.81
CA LYS A 153 -1.33 24.28 -6.82
C LYS A 153 -1.64 23.61 -5.49
N LEU A 154 -1.67 24.42 -4.44
CA LEU A 154 -2.03 24.00 -3.09
C LEU A 154 -3.55 23.84 -2.91
N ILE A 155 -4.32 24.57 -3.71
CA ILE A 155 -5.77 24.68 -3.59
C ILE A 155 -6.41 23.93 -4.75
N VAL A 156 -7.35 23.04 -4.43
CA VAL A 156 -8.22 22.40 -5.43
C VAL A 156 -9.04 23.51 -6.10
N PRO A 157 -8.98 23.68 -7.44
CA PRO A 157 -9.78 24.70 -8.12
C PRO A 157 -11.25 24.60 -7.73
N GLU A 158 -11.87 25.75 -7.41
CA GLU A 158 -13.19 25.87 -6.76
C GLU A 158 -14.38 25.43 -7.63
N ALA A 159 -14.14 24.81 -8.79
CA ALA A 159 -15.14 24.41 -9.76
C ALA A 159 -14.89 23.00 -10.31
N TYR A 160 -14.96 22.01 -9.44
CA TYR A 160 -15.40 20.68 -9.87
C TYR A 160 -16.65 20.35 -9.08
N THR A 161 -17.78 20.94 -9.50
CA THR A 161 -19.07 20.27 -9.33
C THR A 161 -18.91 18.93 -10.04
N THR A 162 -18.57 17.89 -9.27
CA THR A 162 -18.85 16.55 -9.71
C THR A 162 -20.34 16.56 -10.01
N ASN A 163 -20.70 16.45 -11.30
CA ASN A 163 -22.04 16.06 -11.73
C ASN A 163 -22.28 14.61 -11.28
N THR A 164 -22.02 14.31 -10.02
CA THR A 164 -22.67 13.24 -9.30
C THR A 164 -24.06 13.81 -9.10
N ALA A 165 -24.97 13.49 -10.04
CA ALA A 165 -26.37 13.46 -9.68
C ALA A 165 -26.42 12.73 -8.33
N ALA A 166 -26.84 13.44 -7.29
CA ALA A 166 -26.93 12.88 -5.96
C ALA A 166 -27.99 11.76 -6.00
N SER A 167 -27.61 10.55 -6.39
CA SER A 167 -28.28 9.37 -5.92
C SER A 167 -27.92 9.27 -4.46
N THR A 168 -28.70 9.96 -3.63
CA THR A 168 -28.83 9.67 -2.21
C THR A 168 -28.88 8.15 -2.11
N PRO A 169 -27.84 7.46 -1.59
CA PRO A 169 -27.93 6.03 -1.41
C PRO A 169 -28.98 5.84 -0.32
N GLN A 170 -30.21 5.49 -0.70
CA GLN A 170 -31.11 4.91 0.27
C GLN A 170 -30.38 3.70 0.84
N PRO A 171 -30.32 3.53 2.17
CA PRO A 171 -29.76 2.32 2.76
C PRO A 171 -30.60 1.14 2.28
N SER A 172 -30.10 0.44 1.26
CA SER A 172 -30.63 -0.84 0.84
C SER A 172 -30.21 -1.84 1.91
N MET A 173 -31.16 -2.22 2.75
CA MET A 173 -31.01 -3.29 3.75
C MET A 173 -30.88 -4.69 3.12
N ASN A 174 -30.71 -4.80 1.80
CA ASN A 174 -30.48 -6.10 1.18
C ASN A 174 -29.00 -6.42 1.21
N GLY A 175 -28.66 -7.29 2.15
CA GLY A 175 -27.33 -7.85 2.34
C GLY A 175 -26.76 -8.47 1.08
N ASN A 176 -25.43 -8.53 1.08
CA ASN A 176 -24.53 -9.15 0.11
C ASN A 176 -23.90 -8.18 -0.90
N ALA A 177 -23.09 -7.26 -0.40
CA ALA A 177 -21.77 -6.98 -0.96
C ALA A 177 -20.98 -6.16 0.08
N GLU A 178 -19.78 -6.63 0.42
CA GLU A 178 -18.82 -5.90 1.24
C GLU A 178 -18.36 -4.65 0.47
N GLN A 179 -19.15 -3.59 0.58
CA GLN A 179 -18.71 -2.26 0.21
C GLN A 179 -17.80 -1.81 1.35
N LEU A 180 -16.49 -1.81 1.10
CA LEU A 180 -15.48 -1.28 2.03
C LEU A 180 -15.75 0.22 2.26
N GLN A 181 -16.72 0.49 3.13
CA GLN A 181 -16.95 1.79 3.71
C GLN A 181 -15.80 2.02 4.67
N SER A 182 -15.02 3.07 4.42
CA SER A 182 -13.99 3.54 5.36
C SER A 182 -14.54 3.45 6.79
N ILE A 183 -13.77 2.88 7.71
CA ILE A 183 -14.17 2.69 9.11
C ILE A 183 -14.59 4.03 9.73
N THR A 184 -14.01 5.15 9.24
CA THR A 184 -14.36 6.52 9.63
C THR A 184 -15.78 6.95 9.23
N GLY A 185 -16.40 6.30 8.24
CA GLY A 185 -17.77 6.54 7.81
C GLY A 185 -18.82 5.68 8.53
N ASN A 186 -18.39 4.74 9.38
CA ASN A 186 -19.30 3.90 10.15
C ASN A 186 -19.72 4.65 11.43
N PRO A 187 -21.03 4.92 11.65
CA PRO A 187 -21.51 5.70 12.78
C PRO A 187 -21.18 5.09 14.14
N VAL A 188 -20.93 3.78 14.21
CA VAL A 188 -20.48 3.11 15.44
C VAL A 188 -19.09 3.58 15.88
N TYR A 189 -18.26 4.03 14.94
CA TYR A 189 -16.89 4.50 15.19
C TYR A 189 -16.76 6.03 15.14
N ALA A 190 -17.86 6.78 15.01
CA ALA A 190 -17.85 8.24 14.95
C ALA A 190 -17.25 8.90 16.21
N GLY A 191 -17.28 8.21 17.36
CA GLY A 191 -16.65 8.67 18.61
C GLY A 191 -15.15 8.38 18.74
N HIS A 192 -14.55 7.69 17.76
CA HIS A 192 -13.13 7.32 17.78
C HIS A 192 -12.29 8.11 16.75
N SER A 193 -12.86 9.13 16.14
CA SER A 193 -12.11 10.05 15.27
C SER A 193 -11.17 10.93 16.10
N PHE A 194 -9.92 11.03 15.67
CA PHE A 194 -8.86 11.80 16.31
C PHE A 194 -9.03 13.33 16.18
N GLU A 195 -10.04 13.79 15.43
CA GLU A 195 -10.30 15.20 15.12
C GLU A 195 -11.21 15.91 16.14
N VAL A 196 -11.59 15.27 17.25
CA VAL A 196 -12.41 15.92 18.29
C VAL A 196 -11.50 16.36 19.45
N GLY A 197 -10.88 17.53 19.26
CA GLY A 197 -10.13 18.27 20.29
C GLY A 197 -10.30 19.76 20.09
#